data_AF-A0A010SUP0-F1
#
_entry.id   AF-A0A010SUP0-F1
#
_cell.length_a   1.000
_cell.length_b   1.000
_cell.length_c   1.000
_cell.angle_alpha   90.00
_cell.angle_beta   90.00
_cell.angle_gamma   90.00
#
_symmetry.space_group_name_H-M   'P 1'
#
loop_
_entity.id
_entity.type
_entity.pdbx_description
1 polymer ?
#
loop_
_entity_poly.entity_id
_entity_poly.type
_entity_poly.pdbx_seq_one_letter_code
_entity_poly.pdbx_strand_id
1 'polypeptide(L)' 'MKIYSAFMQRVVATAGPQANFSITVQAVTSNMAKITAEAQYPGYKCINAPTQVR' A
#
# COMPACT_ATOMS: atom_id res chain seq x y z
N MET A 1 -15.76 -8.02 1.60
CA MET A 1 -14.40 -7.55 1.22
C MET A 1 -14.55 -6.26 0.46
N LYS A 2 -13.66 -5.30 0.69
CA LYS A 2 -13.64 -4.00 0.01
C LYS A 2 -12.31 -3.83 -0.70
N ILE A 3 -12.31 -3.12 -1.82
CA ILE A 3 -11.07 -2.74 -2.50
C ILE A 3 -10.60 -1.42 -1.89
N TYR A 4 -9.34 -1.35 -1.54
CA TYR A 4 -8.69 -0.15 -1.03
C TYR A 4 -7.53 0.24 -1.96
N SER A 5 -7.37 1.53 -2.21
CA SER A 5 -6.21 2.10 -2.87
C SER A 5 -5.22 2.56 -1.81
N ALA A 6 -4.04 1.94 -1.78
CA ALA A 6 -2.95 2.27 -0.89
C ALA A 6 -1.84 2.97 -1.68
N PHE A 7 -1.45 4.16 -1.24
CA PHE A 7 -0.31 4.88 -1.81
C PHE A 7 0.97 4.45 -1.10
N MET A 8 1.87 3.82 -1.86
CA MET A 8 3.12 3.24 -1.40
C MET A 8 4.28 4.16 -1.76
N GLN A 9 5.12 4.45 -0.77
CA GLN A 9 6.33 5.24 -0.93
C GLN A 9 7.54 4.41 -0.52
N ARG A 10 8.58 4.47 -1.33
CA ARG A 10 9.86 3.80 -1.10
C ARG A 10 10.53 4.39 0.12
N VAL A 11 10.89 3.52 1.06
CA VAL A 11 11.67 3.86 2.26
C VAL A 11 13.09 3.32 2.12
N VAL A 12 13.25 2.15 1.52
CA VAL A 12 14.56 1.55 1.24
C VAL A 12 15.01 1.98 -0.14
N ALA A 13 16.15 2.67 -0.24
CA ALA A 13 16.65 3.25 -1.50
C ALA A 13 16.82 2.23 -2.64
N THR A 14 17.09 0.97 -2.30
CA THR A 14 17.26 -0.15 -3.25
C THR A 14 15.98 -0.93 -3.51
N ALA A 15 14.84 -0.58 -2.88
CA ALA A 15 13.58 -1.27 -3.11
C ALA A 15 12.95 -0.81 -4.43
N GLY A 16 12.89 -1.70 -5.41
CA GLY A 16 12.18 -1.52 -6.68
C GLY A 16 12.59 -0.30 -7.55
N PRO A 17 12.07 -0.22 -8.78
CA PRO A 17 12.44 0.83 -9.72
C PRO A 17 11.74 2.17 -9.44
N GLN A 18 10.51 2.15 -8.94
CA GLN A 18 9.69 3.34 -8.72
C GLN A 18 9.77 3.80 -7.26
N ALA A 19 9.89 5.12 -7.07
CA ALA A 19 9.89 5.74 -5.74
C ALA A 19 8.51 5.69 -5.09
N ASN A 20 7.44 6.01 -5.83
CA ASN A 20 6.08 6.03 -5.31
C ASN A 20 5.11 5.41 -6.33
N PHE A 21 4.12 4.66 -5.85
CA PHE A 21 3.04 4.12 -6.68
C PHE A 21 1.78 3.85 -5.86
N SER A 22 0.64 3.76 -6.53
CA SER A 22 -0.63 3.35 -5.91
C SER A 22 -0.91 1.89 -6.24
N ILE A 23 -1.36 1.11 -5.24
CA ILE A 23 -1.84 -0.26 -5.45
C ILE A 23 -3.26 -0.41 -4.96
N THR A 24 -3.97 -1.37 -5.53
CA THR A 24 -5.27 -1.81 -5.04
C THR A 24 -5.12 -3.10 -4.25
N VAL A 25 -5.70 -3.14 -3.06
CA VAL A 25 -5.64 -4.29 -2.15
C VAL A 25 -7.05 -4.59 -1.66
N GLN A 26 -7.40 -5.87 -1.63
CA GLN A 26 -8.66 -6.32 -1.08
C GLN A 26 -8.50 -6.57 0.43
N ALA A 27 -9.29 -5.88 1.25
CA ALA A 27 -9.24 -6.02 2.69
C ALA A 27 -10.61 -5.80 3.34
N VAL A 28 -10.74 -6.16 4.62
CA VAL A 28 -11.95 -5.92 5.41
C VAL A 28 -11.96 -4.50 5.97
N THR A 29 -10.79 -3.99 6.36
CA THR A 29 -10.60 -2.64 6.92
C THR A 29 -9.44 -1.93 6.23
N SER A 30 -9.41 -0.59 6.32
CA SER A 30 -8.30 0.22 5.78
C SER A 30 -6.97 -0.10 6.47
N ASN A 31 -6.98 -0.38 7.77
CA ASN A 31 -5.77 -0.79 8.49
C ASN A 31 -5.24 -2.14 7.98
N MET A 32 -6.13 -3.10 7.71
CA MET A 32 -5.74 -4.37 7.12
C MET A 32 -5.19 -4.18 5.70
N ALA A 33 -5.79 -3.31 4.88
CA ALA A 33 -5.28 -2.96 3.55
C ALA A 33 -3.86 -2.36 3.61
N LYS A 34 -3.58 -1.58 4.66
CA LYS A 34 -2.26 -0.99 4.88
C LYS A 34 -1.22 -2.08 5.17
N ILE A 35 -1.53 -2.97 6.11
CA ILE A 35 -0.63 -4.05 6.52
C ILE A 35 -0.37 -4.99 5.34
N THR A 36 -1.40 -5.33 4.56
CA THR A 36 -1.23 -6.19 3.38
C THR A 36 -0.43 -5.51 2.27
N ALA A 37 -0.64 -4.22 2.04
CA ALA A 37 0.17 -3.44 1.11
C ALA A 37 1.66 -3.45 1.48
N GLU A 38 1.97 -3.13 2.74
CA GLU A 38 3.34 -3.09 3.26
C GLU A 38 4.00 -4.47 3.27
N ALA A 39 3.23 -5.54 3.53
CA ALA A 39 3.73 -6.91 3.45
C ALA A 39 4.02 -7.36 2.01
N GLN A 40 3.24 -6.90 1.02
CA GLN A 40 3.46 -7.22 -0.39
C GLN A 40 4.68 -6.51 -0.99
N TYR A 41 5.00 -5.32 -0.49
CA TYR A 41 6.09 -4.49 -1.01
C TYR A 41 7.10 -4.17 0.09
N PRO A 42 8.00 -5.12 0.43
CA PRO A 42 9.06 -4.88 1.40
C PRO A 42 9.96 -3.71 0.95
N GLY A 43 10.28 -2.83 1.90
CA GLY A 43 11.04 -1.60 1.62
C GLY A 43 10.19 -0.41 1.15
N TYR A 44 8.87 -0.59 1.06
CA TYR A 44 7.89 0.47 0.86
C TYR A 44 7.01 0.64 2.10
N LYS A 45 6.52 1.86 2.30
CA LYS A 45 5.63 2.22 3.41
C LYS A 45 4.41 2.92 2.86
N CYS A 46 3.26 2.59 3.42
CA CYS A 46 2.02 3.25 3.06
C CYS A 46 1.93 4.56 3.85
N ILE A 47 2.15 5.68 3.16
CA ILE A 47 2.25 7.01 3.79
C ILE A 47 0.88 7.59 4.17
N ASN A 48 -0.17 7.20 3.44
CA ASN A 48 -1.54 7.65 3.69
C ASN A 48 -2.43 6.47 4.09
N ALA A 49 -3.55 6.75 4.78
CA ALA A 49 -4.54 5.70 5.04
C ALA A 49 -5.12 5.20 3.70
N PRO A 50 -5.20 3.87 3.47
CA PRO A 50 -5.78 3.33 2.26
C PRO A 50 -7.22 3.80 2.09
N THR A 51 -7.54 4.35 0.92
CA THR A 51 -8.87 4.87 0.62
C THR A 51 -9.71 3.78 -0.02
N GLN A 52 -10.96 3.62 0.42
CA GLN A 52 -11.82 2.60 -0.18
C GLN A 52 -12.13 2.99 -1.63
N VAL A 53 -11.78 2.12 -2.58
CA VAL A 53 -12.18 2.24 -3.97
C VAL A 53 -13.63 1.75 -4.06
N ARG A 54 -14.49 2.62 -4.57
CA ARG A 54 -15.95 2.48 -4.58
C ARG A 54 -16.41 1.19 -5.24
#